data_AF-A0A317KSY1-F1
#
_entry.id   AF-A0A317KSY1-F1
#
_cell.length_a   1.000
_cell.length_b   1.000
_cell.length_c   1.000
_cell.angle_alpha   90.00
_cell.angle_beta   90.00
_cell.angle_gamma   90.00
#
_symmetry.space_group_name_H-M   'P 1'
#
loop_
_entity.id
_entity.type
_entity.pdbx_description
1 polymer ?
#
loop_
_entity_poly.entity_id
_entity_poly.type
_entity_poly.pdbx_seq_one_letter_code
_entity_poly.pdbx_strand_id
1 'polypeptide(L)'
;MAVKGSAVRPAGFEPAARGTGRRSRTSGHGAARPSLPASVGISGRSWPYGWLYRAATVADVKDDAPVVEVVPYDPAWSVRFTVEQRLLSEALPAALSVEHFGSTSIPGLAAKPIIDILAVVPEVEAVVADLRPLELLGYVYRPMAFPEDDDHLFFAKDTAGKRSHHLHVFGVTSLIPEANRVFRAYLAANPDAARRYEAAKKRAAELHPHSRAQYGAAKEEVTARLLAEAHLWRRAARHQSAEG
;
A
#
# COMPACT_ATOMS: atom_id res chain seq x y z
N MET A 1 33.60 37.94 -52.63
CA MET A 1 33.76 36.54 -52.21
C MET A 1 32.49 35.78 -52.56
N ALA A 2 32.59 34.86 -53.53
CA ALA A 2 31.66 33.74 -53.69
C ALA A 2 31.74 32.85 -52.42
N VAL A 3 30.76 32.03 -52.01
CA VAL A 3 30.27 30.86 -52.75
C VAL A 3 28.85 30.45 -52.33
N LYS A 4 28.07 30.13 -53.37
CA LYS A 4 26.82 29.36 -53.52
C LYS A 4 26.59 28.21 -52.52
N GLY A 5 25.31 28.01 -52.17
CA GLY A 5 24.84 26.87 -51.39
C GLY A 5 24.68 25.56 -52.17
N SER A 6 24.19 24.54 -51.48
CA SER A 6 23.46 23.41 -52.07
C SER A 6 22.64 22.69 -51.00
N ALA A 7 21.35 22.57 -51.26
CA ALA A 7 20.43 21.68 -50.57
C ALA A 7 20.31 20.38 -51.38
N VAL A 8 20.28 19.23 -50.70
CA VAL A 8 19.91 17.94 -51.31
C VAL A 8 18.98 17.19 -50.34
N ARG A 9 17.74 16.92 -50.78
CA ARG A 9 16.82 15.92 -50.20
C ARG A 9 16.91 14.61 -51.03
N PRO A 10 16.09 13.55 -50.81
CA PRO A 10 16.57 12.23 -50.43
C PRO A 10 16.43 11.19 -51.57
N ALA A 11 17.07 10.03 -51.39
CA ALA A 11 16.78 8.79 -52.10
C ALA A 11 16.53 7.71 -51.03
N GLY A 12 15.66 6.72 -51.13
CA GLY A 12 14.82 6.20 -52.19
C GLY A 12 14.19 4.92 -51.61
N PHE A 13 12.97 4.62 -51.99
CA PHE A 13 12.17 3.47 -51.52
C PHE A 13 12.33 2.32 -52.53
N GLU A 14 12.53 1.08 -52.09
CA GLU A 14 11.90 -0.11 -52.72
C GLU A 14 12.03 -1.38 -51.85
N PRO A 15 10.98 -2.24 -51.79
CA PRO A 15 10.96 -3.50 -51.03
C PRO A 15 11.18 -4.73 -51.92
N ALA A 16 11.74 -5.81 -51.36
CA ALA A 16 11.87 -7.08 -52.07
C ALA A 16 11.35 -8.29 -51.26
N ALA A 17 10.36 -8.92 -51.89
CA ALA A 17 10.15 -10.36 -52.09
C ALA A 17 9.82 -11.32 -50.92
N ARG A 18 8.67 -11.96 -51.11
CA ARG A 18 8.16 -13.17 -50.45
C ARG A 18 9.04 -14.38 -50.82
N GLY A 19 9.42 -15.17 -49.82
CA GLY A 19 10.01 -16.49 -50.00
C GLY A 19 9.16 -17.56 -49.31
N THR A 20 8.43 -18.34 -50.10
CA THR A 20 7.75 -19.56 -49.66
C THR A 20 8.78 -20.69 -49.50
N GLY A 21 8.98 -21.17 -48.27
CA GLY A 21 9.88 -22.29 -47.99
C GLY A 21 9.25 -23.28 -47.02
N ARG A 22 8.58 -24.30 -47.56
CA ARG A 22 8.10 -25.47 -46.84
C ARG A 22 9.24 -26.48 -46.72
N ARG A 23 9.75 -26.75 -45.52
CA ARG A 23 10.44 -28.00 -45.19
C ARG A 23 10.10 -28.46 -43.78
N SER A 24 10.07 -29.78 -43.67
CA SER A 24 9.45 -30.64 -42.68
C SER A 24 10.37 -31.05 -41.53
N ARG A 25 9.73 -31.34 -40.39
CA ARG A 25 10.05 -32.36 -39.36
C ARG A 25 11.41 -32.26 -38.65
N THR A 26 11.35 -32.05 -37.33
CA THR A 26 11.82 -33.01 -36.33
C THR A 26 11.07 -32.84 -35.01
N SER A 27 10.64 -33.97 -34.47
CA SER A 27 10.18 -34.18 -33.09
C SER A 27 11.36 -34.12 -32.13
N GLY A 28 11.21 -33.44 -30.98
CA GLY A 28 12.26 -33.45 -29.95
C GLY A 28 11.90 -32.65 -28.71
N HIS A 29 11.40 -33.36 -27.71
CA HIS A 29 11.62 -33.18 -26.27
C HIS A 29 11.01 -31.95 -25.57
N GLY A 30 10.22 -32.28 -24.53
CA GLY A 30 9.57 -31.33 -23.65
C GLY A 30 10.56 -30.44 -22.92
N ALA A 31 10.34 -29.13 -23.03
CA ALA A 31 10.94 -28.15 -22.15
C ALA A 31 10.20 -28.19 -20.82
N ALA A 32 10.89 -28.69 -19.79
CA ALA A 32 10.48 -28.60 -18.41
C ALA A 32 10.27 -27.12 -18.03
N ARG A 33 9.17 -26.86 -17.32
CA ARG A 33 8.88 -25.55 -16.72
C ARG A 33 10.01 -25.23 -15.73
N PRO A 34 10.61 -24.03 -15.75
CA PRO A 34 11.56 -23.65 -14.69
C PRO A 34 10.81 -23.61 -13.37
N SER A 35 11.25 -24.45 -12.44
CA SER A 35 10.79 -24.55 -11.06
C SER A 35 11.08 -23.24 -10.32
N LEU A 36 10.04 -22.70 -9.67
CA LEU A 36 10.18 -21.61 -8.71
C LEU A 36 11.10 -22.05 -7.55
N PRO A 37 12.00 -21.19 -7.05
CA PRO A 37 12.76 -21.53 -5.86
C PRO A 37 11.82 -21.66 -4.66
N ALA A 38 12.07 -22.71 -3.87
CA ALA A 38 11.33 -23.04 -2.67
C ALA A 38 11.21 -21.85 -1.72
N SER A 39 10.00 -21.63 -1.24
CA SER A 39 9.69 -20.71 -0.16
C SER A 39 10.61 -20.94 1.03
N VAL A 40 11.27 -19.87 1.48
CA VAL A 40 11.87 -19.85 2.82
C VAL A 40 10.71 -19.95 3.81
N GLY A 41 10.57 -21.14 4.39
CA GLY A 41 9.54 -21.44 5.37
C GLY A 41 9.75 -20.64 6.65
N ILE A 42 8.94 -19.61 6.85
CA ILE A 42 8.66 -19.09 8.18
C ILE A 42 7.57 -19.99 8.77
N SER A 43 8.01 -20.93 9.59
CA SER A 43 7.12 -21.82 10.34
C SER A 43 6.34 -21.05 11.42
N GLY A 44 5.03 -21.30 11.50
CA GLY A 44 4.27 -21.24 12.76
C GLY A 44 3.28 -20.08 12.93
N ARG A 45 1.99 -20.44 12.81
CA ARG A 45 0.75 -19.72 13.21
C ARG A 45 0.20 -18.74 12.18
N SER A 46 -0.72 -19.25 11.35
CA SER A 46 -1.71 -18.43 10.65
C SER A 46 -2.65 -17.80 11.68
N TRP A 47 -2.39 -16.55 12.04
CA TRP A 47 -3.39 -15.76 12.75
C TRP A 47 -4.49 -15.42 11.75
N PRO A 48 -5.76 -15.77 12.00
CA PRO A 48 -6.86 -15.60 11.03
C PRO A 48 -7.07 -14.14 10.57
N TYR A 49 -6.41 -13.18 11.24
CA TYR A 49 -6.48 -11.75 10.98
C TYR A 49 -5.13 -11.12 10.59
N GLY A 50 -4.05 -11.90 10.45
CA GLY A 50 -2.72 -11.38 10.10
C GLY A 50 -2.67 -10.74 8.70
N TRP A 51 -3.44 -11.30 7.76
CA TRP A 51 -3.61 -10.73 6.42
C TRP A 51 -4.36 -9.38 6.44
N LEU A 52 -5.25 -9.15 7.42
CA LEU A 52 -5.99 -7.87 7.52
C LEU A 52 -5.09 -6.68 7.90
N TYR A 53 -3.92 -6.95 8.49
CA TYR A 53 -2.94 -5.92 8.86
C TYR A 53 -1.71 -5.87 7.96
N ARG A 54 -1.64 -6.74 6.95
CA ARG A 54 -0.50 -6.76 6.02
C ARG A 54 -0.35 -5.42 5.29
N ALA A 55 -1.44 -4.64 5.19
CA ALA A 55 -1.47 -3.26 4.73
C ALA A 55 -0.47 -2.30 5.42
N ALA A 56 0.07 -2.60 6.61
CA ALA A 56 1.02 -1.71 7.29
C ALA A 56 2.51 -2.00 6.99
N THR A 57 2.84 -3.10 6.31
CA THR A 57 4.22 -3.51 6.09
C THR A 57 4.61 -3.33 4.62
N VAL A 58 5.11 -2.13 4.31
CA VAL A 58 5.68 -1.82 2.99
C VAL A 58 7.04 -2.51 2.88
N ALA A 59 7.28 -3.22 1.77
CA ALA A 59 8.59 -3.77 1.45
C ALA A 59 9.67 -2.65 1.40
N ASP A 60 10.89 -2.97 1.82
CA ASP A 60 12.00 -2.01 1.74
C ASP A 60 12.33 -1.72 0.25
N VAL A 61 12.18 -0.46 -0.18
CA VAL A 61 12.54 0.00 -1.54
C VAL A 61 13.96 0.58 -1.48
N LYS A 62 14.79 0.26 -2.48
CA LYS A 62 16.26 0.38 -2.48
C LYS A 62 16.83 1.81 -2.29
N ASP A 63 16.02 2.86 -2.33
CA ASP A 63 16.47 4.26 -2.36
C ASP A 63 15.96 5.14 -1.19
N ASP A 64 15.20 4.60 -0.24
CA ASP A 64 14.74 5.32 0.95
C ASP A 64 15.62 4.96 2.16
N ALA A 65 16.41 5.88 2.70
CA ALA A 65 17.08 5.70 4.00
C ALA A 65 16.00 5.56 5.10
N PRO A 66 15.71 4.35 5.62
CA PRO A 66 14.41 4.08 6.20
C PRO A 66 14.47 4.28 7.70
N VAL A 67 14.71 5.52 8.16
CA VAL A 67 14.63 5.83 9.58
C VAL A 67 13.19 5.59 10.05
N VAL A 68 13.03 4.63 10.95
CA VAL A 68 11.76 4.34 11.61
C VAL A 68 11.70 5.10 12.92
N GLU A 69 11.01 6.23 12.91
CA GLU A 69 10.81 7.07 14.09
C GLU A 69 9.35 7.00 14.55
N VAL A 70 9.13 6.80 15.84
CA VAL A 70 7.81 6.86 16.47
C VAL A 70 7.79 8.10 17.37
N VAL A 71 6.97 9.07 17.01
CA VAL A 71 6.86 10.36 17.71
C VAL A 71 5.55 10.44 18.50
N PRO A 72 5.47 11.28 19.56
CA PRO A 72 4.22 11.57 20.24
C PRO A 72 3.12 12.03 19.28
N TYR A 73 1.86 11.85 19.68
CA TYR A 73 0.72 12.27 18.87
C TYR A 73 0.79 13.78 18.56
N ASP A 74 0.60 14.12 17.28
CA ASP A 74 0.49 15.49 16.79
C ASP A 74 -0.96 15.76 16.34
N PRO A 75 -1.70 16.69 16.99
CA PRO A 75 -3.07 17.01 16.59
C PRO A 75 -3.16 17.53 15.16
N ALA A 76 -2.08 18.09 14.59
CA ALA A 76 -2.04 18.54 13.21
C ALA A 76 -2.19 17.38 12.20
N TRP A 77 -2.00 16.12 12.59
CA TRP A 77 -2.23 14.98 11.70
C TRP A 77 -3.68 14.92 11.17
N SER A 78 -4.66 15.25 12.03
CA SER A 78 -6.07 15.34 11.63
C SER A 78 -6.32 16.44 10.59
N VAL A 79 -5.64 17.57 10.73
CA VAL A 79 -5.74 18.71 9.81
C VAL A 79 -5.10 18.35 8.46
N ARG A 80 -3.89 17.74 8.49
CA ARG A 80 -3.19 17.27 7.28
C ARG A 80 -4.04 16.25 6.52
N PHE A 81 -4.64 15.29 7.23
CA PHE A 81 -5.59 14.36 6.63
C PHE A 81 -6.77 15.08 5.98
N THR A 82 -7.40 16.03 6.67
CA THR A 82 -8.59 16.73 6.15
C THR A 82 -8.29 17.48 4.85
N VAL A 83 -7.10 18.08 4.74
CA VAL A 83 -6.65 18.72 3.49
C VAL A 83 -6.48 17.67 2.39
N GLU A 84 -5.75 16.59 2.68
CA GLU A 84 -5.46 15.55 1.70
C GLU A 84 -6.72 14.79 1.26
N GLN A 85 -7.68 14.59 2.16
CA GLN A 85 -8.97 13.97 1.88
C GLN A 85 -9.71 14.74 0.77
N ARG A 86 -9.74 16.07 0.83
CA ARG A 86 -10.41 16.91 -0.18
C ARG A 86 -9.74 16.75 -1.55
N LEU A 87 -8.41 16.83 -1.59
CA LEU A 87 -7.63 16.66 -2.81
C LEU A 87 -7.86 15.27 -3.44
N LEU A 88 -7.88 14.22 -2.61
CA LEU A 88 -8.11 12.86 -3.06
C LEU A 88 -9.54 12.62 -3.53
N SER A 89 -10.55 13.23 -2.89
CA SER A 89 -11.93 13.15 -3.35
C SER A 89 -12.14 13.80 -4.73
N GLU A 90 -11.37 14.86 -5.04
CA GLU A 90 -11.37 15.47 -6.38
C GLU A 90 -10.61 14.61 -7.41
N ALA A 91 -9.46 14.05 -7.02
CA ALA A 91 -8.64 13.21 -7.90
C ALA A 91 -9.25 11.81 -8.16
N LEU A 92 -10.06 11.30 -7.23
CA LEU A 92 -10.73 10.01 -7.29
C LEU A 92 -12.25 10.21 -7.18
N PRO A 93 -12.92 10.78 -8.18
CA PRO A 93 -14.35 11.12 -8.09
C PRO A 93 -15.26 9.89 -7.97
N ALA A 94 -14.76 8.70 -8.36
CA ALA A 94 -15.47 7.44 -8.19
C ALA A 94 -15.29 6.80 -6.80
N ALA A 95 -14.42 7.36 -5.94
CA ALA A 95 -14.21 6.82 -4.60
C ALA A 95 -15.50 6.95 -3.77
N LEU A 96 -15.93 5.81 -3.21
CA LEU A 96 -17.09 5.72 -2.33
C LEU A 96 -16.79 6.27 -0.93
N SER A 97 -15.51 6.22 -0.52
CA SER A 97 -15.04 6.78 0.75
C SER A 97 -13.55 7.09 0.67
N VAL A 98 -13.12 8.12 1.39
CA VAL A 98 -11.73 8.46 1.66
C VAL A 98 -11.61 8.71 3.16
N GLU A 99 -10.82 7.91 3.87
CA GLU A 99 -10.81 7.82 5.33
C GLU A 99 -9.41 7.92 5.91
N HIS A 100 -9.32 8.54 7.10
CA HIS A 100 -8.08 8.56 7.87
C HIS A 100 -7.92 7.21 8.54
N PHE A 101 -6.86 6.49 8.20
CA PHE A 101 -6.58 5.20 8.82
C PHE A 101 -5.19 5.20 9.48
N GLY A 102 -4.79 4.05 10.01
CA GLY A 102 -3.50 3.91 10.69
C GLY A 102 -3.42 4.63 12.04
N SER A 103 -2.22 4.64 12.62
CA SER A 103 -2.02 5.15 13.99
C SER A 103 -2.25 6.66 14.12
N THR A 104 -1.99 7.44 13.05
CA THR A 104 -2.13 8.90 13.09
C THR A 104 -3.59 9.36 13.13
N SER A 105 -4.54 8.45 12.87
CA SER A 105 -5.99 8.68 12.97
C SER A 105 -6.57 8.51 14.38
N ILE A 106 -5.75 8.10 15.35
CA ILE A 106 -6.15 7.81 16.74
C ILE A 106 -5.58 8.90 17.65
N PRO A 107 -6.42 9.78 18.22
CA PRO A 107 -5.99 10.82 19.14
C PRO A 107 -5.18 10.27 20.32
N GLY A 108 -4.04 10.91 20.62
CA GLY A 108 -3.17 10.55 21.74
C GLY A 108 -2.23 9.37 21.51
N LEU A 109 -2.29 8.70 20.36
CA LEU A 109 -1.43 7.54 20.06
C LEU A 109 -0.14 7.96 19.33
N ALA A 110 1.03 7.60 19.88
CA ALA A 110 2.31 7.84 19.22
C ALA A 110 2.43 7.01 17.94
N ALA A 111 3.03 7.58 16.88
CA ALA A 111 3.05 6.97 15.55
C ALA A 111 4.28 7.40 14.74
N LYS A 112 4.51 6.72 13.62
CA LYS A 112 5.32 7.30 12.54
C LYS A 112 4.58 8.53 12.01
N PRO A 113 5.26 9.66 11.72
CA PRO A 113 4.61 10.88 11.26
C PRO A 113 4.21 10.81 9.78
N ILE A 114 3.46 9.77 9.41
CA ILE A 114 2.94 9.49 8.07
C ILE A 114 1.42 9.44 8.15
N ILE A 115 0.75 10.20 7.30
CA ILE A 115 -0.71 10.18 7.20
C ILE A 115 -1.11 9.01 6.32
N ASP A 116 -1.65 7.99 6.95
CA ASP A 116 -2.18 6.79 6.31
C ASP A 116 -3.63 7.09 5.87
N ILE A 117 -3.91 7.04 4.57
CA ILE A 117 -5.22 7.30 3.94
C ILE A 117 -5.74 6.05 3.21
N LEU A 118 -7.01 5.73 3.45
CA LEU A 118 -7.70 4.62 2.80
C LEU A 118 -8.77 5.18 1.86
N ALA A 119 -8.79 4.75 0.61
CA ALA A 119 -9.87 5.03 -0.33
C ALA A 119 -10.55 3.72 -0.77
N VAL A 120 -11.88 3.70 -0.84
CA VAL A 120 -12.64 2.58 -1.41
C VAL A 120 -13.19 3.01 -2.76
N VAL A 121 -12.90 2.24 -3.80
CA VAL A 121 -13.37 2.48 -5.18
C VAL A 121 -14.17 1.27 -5.66
N PRO A 122 -15.07 1.45 -6.65
CA PRO A 122 -15.77 0.33 -7.27
C PRO A 122 -14.81 -0.72 -7.84
N GLU A 123 -13.84 -0.29 -8.64
CA GLU A 123 -12.87 -1.14 -9.34
C GLU A 123 -11.49 -0.47 -9.28
N VAL A 124 -10.45 -1.21 -8.87
CA VAL A 124 -9.09 -0.66 -8.72
C VAL A 124 -8.41 -0.45 -10.08
N GLU A 125 -8.76 -1.25 -11.08
CA GLU A 125 -8.26 -1.17 -12.45
C GLU A 125 -8.55 0.20 -13.09
N ALA A 126 -9.69 0.80 -12.74
CA ALA A 126 -10.04 2.13 -13.22
C ALA A 126 -9.07 3.21 -12.71
N VAL A 127 -8.53 3.03 -11.50
CA VAL A 127 -7.49 3.93 -10.95
C VAL A 127 -6.16 3.70 -11.66
N VAL A 128 -5.79 2.44 -11.92
CA VAL A 128 -4.54 2.12 -12.64
C VAL A 128 -4.58 2.58 -14.10
N ALA A 129 -5.76 2.63 -14.71
CA ALA A 129 -5.95 3.09 -16.08
C ALA A 129 -5.60 4.58 -16.27
N ASP A 130 -5.70 5.40 -15.22
CA ASP A 130 -5.27 6.80 -15.24
C ASP A 130 -4.68 7.23 -13.89
N LEU A 131 -3.35 7.09 -13.76
CA LEU A 131 -2.61 7.50 -12.56
C LEU A 131 -2.40 9.01 -12.45
N ARG A 132 -2.60 9.77 -13.55
CA ARG A 132 -2.23 11.19 -13.64
C ARG A 132 -2.86 12.05 -12.55
N PRO A 133 -4.14 11.89 -12.15
CA PRO A 133 -4.73 12.68 -11.07
C PRO A 133 -3.97 12.53 -9.74
N LEU A 134 -3.50 11.33 -9.42
CA LEU A 134 -2.73 11.06 -8.19
C LEU A 134 -1.28 11.55 -8.33
N GLU A 135 -0.67 11.37 -9.49
CA GLU A 135 0.69 11.87 -9.77
C GLU A 135 0.79 13.40 -9.64
N LEU A 136 -0.24 14.13 -10.10
CA LEU A 136 -0.32 15.60 -9.94
C LEU A 136 -0.39 16.04 -8.48
N LEU A 137 -0.90 15.19 -7.58
CA LEU A 137 -0.90 15.42 -6.13
C LEU A 137 0.40 14.98 -5.45
N GLY A 138 1.36 14.44 -6.20
CA GLY A 138 2.66 13.97 -5.72
C GLY A 138 2.66 12.52 -5.22
N TYR A 139 1.61 11.74 -5.51
CA TYR A 139 1.58 10.32 -5.20
C TYR A 139 2.30 9.51 -6.28
N VAL A 140 3.15 8.59 -5.83
CA VAL A 140 3.85 7.64 -6.70
C VAL A 140 3.30 6.25 -6.46
N TYR A 141 2.85 5.59 -7.53
CA TYR A 141 2.35 4.22 -7.47
C TYR A 141 3.47 3.23 -7.14
N ARG A 142 3.16 2.25 -6.29
CA ARG A 142 4.10 1.25 -5.76
C ARG A 142 3.48 -0.16 -5.88
N PRO A 143 3.39 -0.72 -7.10
CA PRO A 143 2.71 -2.01 -7.35
C PRO A 143 3.33 -3.18 -6.58
N MET A 144 4.63 -3.13 -6.29
CA MET A 144 5.34 -4.20 -5.57
C MET A 144 5.23 -4.11 -4.04
N ALA A 145 4.44 -3.18 -3.50
CA ALA A 145 4.26 -3.08 -2.05
C ALA A 145 3.39 -4.21 -1.48
N PHE A 146 2.37 -4.64 -2.23
CA PHE A 146 1.43 -5.70 -1.84
C PHE A 146 1.18 -6.65 -3.02
N PRO A 147 2.19 -7.40 -3.48
CA PRO A 147 2.12 -8.19 -4.72
C PRO A 147 1.19 -9.41 -4.66
N GLU A 148 0.56 -9.68 -3.51
CA GLU A 148 -0.35 -10.81 -3.28
C GLU A 148 -1.81 -10.34 -3.08
N ASP A 149 -2.09 -9.05 -3.24
CA ASP A 149 -3.39 -8.43 -3.01
C ASP A 149 -3.73 -7.53 -4.22
N ASP A 150 -4.25 -8.16 -5.28
CA ASP A 150 -4.56 -7.49 -6.55
C ASP A 150 -5.68 -6.42 -6.39
N ASP A 151 -6.50 -6.53 -5.34
CA ASP A 151 -7.55 -5.57 -4.98
C ASP A 151 -7.01 -4.40 -4.13
N HIS A 152 -5.69 -4.30 -3.92
CA HIS A 152 -5.03 -3.29 -3.10
C HIS A 152 -3.93 -2.53 -3.87
N LEU A 153 -4.24 -1.29 -4.26
CA LEU A 153 -3.23 -0.37 -4.77
C LEU A 153 -2.58 0.43 -3.64
N PHE A 154 -1.27 0.60 -3.74
CA PHE A 154 -0.52 1.42 -2.79
C PHE A 154 0.24 2.56 -3.47
N PHE A 155 0.11 3.74 -2.89
CA PHE A 155 0.78 4.94 -3.32
C PHE A 155 1.49 5.63 -2.16
N ALA A 156 2.61 6.27 -2.47
CA ALA A 156 3.43 6.98 -1.52
C ALA A 156 3.63 8.43 -1.96
N LYS A 157 3.53 9.37 -1.03
CA LYS A 157 3.81 10.79 -1.26
C LYS A 157 4.84 11.31 -0.27
N ASP A 158 5.85 11.98 -0.81
CA ASP A 158 6.93 12.59 -0.03
C ASP A 158 6.75 14.11 -0.02
N THR A 159 6.95 14.73 1.13
CA THR A 159 6.95 16.19 1.31
C THR A 159 8.32 16.59 1.83
N ALA A 160 8.99 17.53 1.17
CA ALA A 160 10.35 17.98 1.51
C ALA A 160 11.36 16.82 1.67
N GLY A 161 11.30 15.83 0.76
CA GLY A 161 12.21 14.68 0.75
C GLY A 161 11.95 13.64 1.84
N LYS A 162 10.81 13.71 2.56
CA LYS A 162 10.42 12.74 3.59
C LYS A 162 9.05 12.15 3.31
N ARG A 163 8.88 10.85 3.57
CA ARG A 163 7.57 10.19 3.48
C ARG A 163 6.55 10.89 4.37
N SER A 164 5.46 11.33 3.75
CA SER A 164 4.44 12.16 4.40
C SER A 164 3.06 11.52 4.37
N HIS A 165 2.70 10.86 3.27
CA HIS A 165 1.41 10.20 3.12
C HIS A 165 1.56 8.83 2.49
N HIS A 166 0.68 7.93 2.92
CA HIS A 166 0.41 6.66 2.27
C HIS A 166 -1.05 6.66 1.84
N LEU A 167 -1.30 6.24 0.61
CA LEU A 167 -2.65 6.04 0.10
C LEU A 167 -2.83 4.56 -0.25
N HIS A 168 -3.83 3.95 0.37
CA HIS A 168 -4.26 2.59 0.15
C HIS A 168 -5.61 2.65 -0.55
N VAL A 169 -5.68 2.16 -1.79
CA VAL A 169 -6.93 2.12 -2.56
C VAL A 169 -7.38 0.67 -2.62
N PHE A 170 -8.61 0.42 -2.18
CA PHE A 170 -9.21 -0.92 -2.16
C PHE A 170 -10.47 -0.98 -3.02
N GLY A 171 -10.69 -2.13 -3.67
CA GLY A 171 -11.98 -2.48 -4.26
C GLY A 171 -13.08 -2.68 -3.21
N VAL A 172 -14.35 -2.58 -3.62
CA VAL A 172 -15.52 -2.75 -2.72
C VAL A 172 -15.63 -4.12 -2.08
N THR A 173 -15.00 -5.13 -2.67
CA THR A 173 -14.91 -6.51 -2.20
C THR A 173 -13.97 -6.68 -1.01
N SER A 174 -13.07 -5.72 -0.77
CA SER A 174 -12.07 -5.81 0.28
C SER A 174 -12.69 -5.70 1.68
N LEU A 175 -12.28 -6.60 2.58
CA LEU A 175 -12.66 -6.57 3.99
C LEU A 175 -11.73 -5.69 4.85
N ILE A 176 -10.62 -5.24 4.27
CA ILE A 176 -9.59 -4.44 4.96
C ILE A 176 -10.13 -3.10 5.48
N PRO A 177 -10.96 -2.34 4.73
CA PRO A 177 -11.52 -1.09 5.24
C PRO A 177 -12.33 -1.27 6.53
N GLU A 178 -13.25 -2.24 6.57
CA GLU A 178 -14.07 -2.47 7.76
C GLU A 178 -13.25 -2.98 8.95
N ALA A 179 -12.30 -3.90 8.71
CA ALA A 179 -11.40 -4.36 9.77
C ALA A 179 -10.60 -3.20 10.40
N ASN A 180 -10.12 -2.26 9.57
CA ASN A 180 -9.41 -1.07 10.05
C ASN A 180 -10.33 -0.10 10.82
N ARG A 181 -11.56 0.14 10.34
CA ARG A 181 -12.54 0.95 11.07
C ARG A 181 -12.82 0.38 12.46
N VAL A 182 -13.00 -0.94 12.55
CA VAL A 182 -13.19 -1.66 13.83
C VAL A 182 -11.97 -1.50 14.72
N PHE A 183 -10.76 -1.72 14.18
CA PHE A 183 -9.53 -1.62 14.94
C PHE A 183 -9.29 -0.21 15.50
N ARG A 184 -9.47 0.82 14.67
CA ARG A 184 -9.37 2.22 15.06
C ARG A 184 -10.36 2.56 16.18
N ALA A 185 -11.62 2.18 16.01
CA ALA A 185 -12.66 2.42 17.02
C ALA A 185 -12.34 1.70 18.34
N TYR A 186 -11.85 0.46 18.26
CA TYR A 186 -11.44 -0.32 19.42
C TYR A 186 -10.30 0.36 20.18
N LEU A 187 -9.21 0.74 19.50
CA LEU A 187 -8.07 1.40 20.15
C LEU A 187 -8.45 2.75 20.76
N ALA A 188 -9.32 3.53 20.10
CA ALA A 188 -9.81 4.79 20.63
C ALA A 188 -10.68 4.61 21.90
N ALA A 189 -11.48 3.54 21.96
CA ALA A 189 -12.34 3.24 23.11
C ALA A 189 -11.61 2.50 24.26
N ASN A 190 -10.44 1.92 24.01
CA ASN A 190 -9.74 1.05 24.96
C ASN A 190 -8.30 1.55 25.19
N PRO A 191 -8.07 2.46 26.17
CA PRO A 191 -6.76 3.04 26.43
C PRO A 191 -5.66 2.01 26.73
N ASP A 192 -6.01 0.87 27.34
CA ASP A 192 -5.05 -0.20 27.58
C ASP A 192 -4.55 -0.86 26.29
N ALA A 193 -5.47 -1.14 25.36
CA ALA A 193 -5.14 -1.66 24.04
C ALA A 193 -4.26 -0.68 23.26
N ALA A 194 -4.58 0.62 23.31
CA ALA A 194 -3.77 1.67 22.71
C ALA A 194 -2.33 1.70 23.28
N ARG A 195 -2.17 1.58 24.61
CA ARG A 195 -0.85 1.51 25.26
C ARG A 195 -0.06 0.27 24.83
N ARG A 196 -0.68 -0.92 24.80
CA ARG A 196 -0.03 -2.15 24.32
C ARG A 196 0.43 -2.02 22.87
N TYR A 197 -0.40 -1.43 22.02
CA TYR A 197 -0.06 -1.17 20.63
C TYR A 197 1.09 -0.17 20.49
N GLU A 198 1.06 0.92 21.27
CA GLU A 198 2.14 1.91 21.29
C GLU A 198 3.48 1.32 21.76
N ALA A 199 3.47 0.56 22.85
CA ALA A 199 4.66 -0.09 23.39
C ALA A 199 5.30 -1.04 22.37
N ALA A 200 4.48 -1.83 21.65
CA ALA A 200 4.97 -2.70 20.59
C ALA A 200 5.62 -1.91 19.44
N LYS A 201 5.04 -0.77 19.04
CA LYS A 201 5.64 0.11 18.01
C LYS A 201 6.96 0.72 18.47
N LYS A 202 7.03 1.23 19.70
CA LYS A 202 8.26 1.82 20.24
C LYS A 202 9.38 0.78 20.29
N ARG A 203 9.11 -0.40 20.85
CA ARG A 203 10.05 -1.53 20.88
C ARG A 203 10.50 -1.94 19.47
N ALA A 204 9.58 -2.04 18.51
CA ALA A 204 9.93 -2.40 17.15
C ALA A 204 10.82 -1.34 16.47
N ALA A 205 10.58 -0.05 16.73
CA ALA A 205 11.40 1.03 16.20
C ALA A 205 12.81 1.04 16.82
N GLU A 206 12.92 0.73 18.11
CA GLU A 206 14.21 0.56 18.80
C GLU A 206 15.02 -0.62 18.25
N LEU A 207 14.36 -1.75 17.97
CA LEU A 207 15.02 -2.95 17.43
C LEU A 207 15.40 -2.81 15.95
N HIS A 208 14.58 -2.11 15.17
CA HIS A 208 14.72 -2.03 13.72
C HIS A 208 14.59 -0.58 13.19
N PRO A 209 15.49 0.34 13.61
CA PRO A 209 15.41 1.75 13.23
C PRO A 209 15.69 2.00 11.75
N HIS A 210 16.24 1.00 11.03
CA HIS A 210 16.66 1.10 9.62
C HIS A 210 16.04 0.00 8.74
N SER A 211 14.91 -0.59 9.13
CA SER A 211 14.15 -1.47 8.24
C SER A 211 12.67 -1.37 8.54
N ARG A 212 11.89 -0.89 7.56
CA ARG A 212 10.42 -0.80 7.70
C ARG A 212 9.81 -2.20 7.73
N ALA A 213 10.37 -3.12 6.95
CA ALA A 213 9.95 -4.51 6.92
C ALA A 213 10.14 -5.20 8.28
N GLN A 214 11.35 -5.12 8.86
CA GLN A 214 11.61 -5.73 10.17
C GLN A 214 10.85 -5.03 11.30
N TYR A 215 10.68 -3.71 11.24
CA TYR A 215 9.80 -2.98 12.15
C TYR A 215 8.36 -3.49 12.10
N GLY A 216 7.82 -3.73 10.90
CA GLY A 216 6.48 -4.28 10.72
C GLY A 216 6.35 -5.67 11.34
N ALA A 217 7.29 -6.57 11.03
CA ALA A 217 7.31 -7.93 11.54
C ALA A 217 7.42 -7.98 13.07
N ALA A 218 8.27 -7.13 13.68
CA ALA A 218 8.51 -7.13 15.12
C ALA A 218 7.29 -6.75 15.97
N LYS A 219 6.27 -6.09 15.39
CA LYS A 219 5.02 -5.74 16.09
C LYS A 219 3.80 -6.54 15.62
N GLU A 220 3.98 -7.46 14.67
CA GLU A 220 2.90 -8.16 13.98
C GLU A 220 2.05 -8.98 14.97
N GLU A 221 2.70 -9.76 15.83
CA GLU A 221 2.02 -10.64 16.81
C GLU A 221 1.10 -9.85 17.76
N VAL A 222 1.58 -8.72 18.29
CA VAL A 222 0.77 -7.84 19.17
C VAL A 222 -0.38 -7.25 18.39
N THR A 223 -0.14 -6.82 17.15
CA THR A 223 -1.17 -6.21 16.33
C THR A 223 -2.27 -7.21 15.96
N ALA A 224 -1.90 -8.44 15.61
CA ALA A 224 -2.84 -9.52 15.30
C ALA A 224 -3.73 -9.87 16.50
N ARG A 225 -3.16 -9.90 17.72
CA ARG A 225 -3.95 -10.10 18.96
C ARG A 225 -4.94 -8.96 19.19
N LEU A 226 -4.49 -7.71 19.08
CA LEU A 226 -5.36 -6.55 19.28
C LEU A 226 -6.48 -6.46 18.24
N LEU A 227 -6.23 -6.90 17.00
CA LEU A 227 -7.29 -7.03 15.99
C LEU A 227 -8.34 -8.07 16.37
N ALA A 228 -7.92 -9.24 16.87
CA ALA A 228 -8.84 -10.25 17.36
C ALA A 228 -9.69 -9.71 18.53
N GLU A 229 -9.06 -8.99 19.47
CA GLU A 229 -9.76 -8.30 20.56
C GLU A 229 -10.76 -7.25 20.03
N ALA A 230 -10.38 -6.47 19.03
CA ALA A 230 -11.25 -5.49 18.38
C ALA A 230 -12.48 -6.13 17.73
N HIS A 231 -12.32 -7.28 17.08
CA HIS A 231 -13.43 -8.03 16.51
C HIS A 231 -14.40 -8.55 17.58
N LEU A 232 -13.89 -9.07 18.70
CA LEU A 232 -14.72 -9.51 19.83
C LEU A 232 -15.47 -8.33 20.47
N TRP A 233 -14.77 -7.21 20.66
CA TRP A 233 -15.36 -5.96 21.17
C TRP A 233 -16.52 -5.47 20.29
N ARG A 234 -16.34 -5.48 18.97
CA ARG A 234 -17.40 -5.08 18.02
C ARG A 234 -18.61 -6.01 18.08
N ARG A 235 -18.42 -7.32 18.23
CA ARG A 235 -19.51 -8.30 18.35
C ARG A 235 -20.32 -8.08 19.63
N ALA A 236 -19.65 -7.90 20.76
CA ALA A 236 -20.31 -7.64 22.04
C ALA A 236 -21.20 -6.39 22.00
N ALA A 237 -20.70 -5.30 21.38
CA ALA A 237 -21.48 -4.07 21.21
C ALA A 237 -22.74 -4.27 20.34
N ARG A 238 -22.67 -5.08 19.27
CA ARG A 238 -23.83 -5.37 18.41
C ARG A 238 -24.90 -6.19 19.10
N HIS A 239 -24.51 -7.14 19.97
CA HIS A 239 -25.47 -7.91 20.77
C HIS A 239 -26.23 -7.03 21.76
N GLN A 240 -25.54 -6.08 22.42
CA GLN A 240 -26.16 -5.16 23.36
C GLN A 240 -27.17 -4.20 22.69
N SER A 241 -26.95 -3.84 21.42
CA SER A 241 -27.91 -3.00 20.66
C SER A 241 -29.07 -3.77 20.02
N ALA A 242 -29.02 -5.10 19.98
CA ALA A 242 -30.10 -5.92 19.42
C ALA A 242 -31.08 -6.43 20.50
N GLU A 243 -30.69 -6.38 21.78
CA GLU A 243 -31.49 -6.82 22.93
C GLU A 243 -32.19 -5.67 23.67
N GLY A 244 -31.95 -4.40 23.30
CA GLY A 244 -32.56 -3.21 23.88
C GLY A 244 -33.41 -2.44 22.87
#